data_AF-A0ABD1WB31-F1
#
_entry.id   AF-A0ABD1WB31-F1
#
_cell.length_a   1.000
_cell.length_b   1.000
_cell.length_c   1.000
_cell.angle_alpha   90.00
_cell.angle_beta   90.00
_cell.angle_gamma   90.00
#
_symmetry.space_group_name_H-M   'P 1'
#
loop_
_entity.id
_entity.type
_entity.pdbx_description
1 polymer ?
#
loop_
_entity_poly.entity_id
_entity_poly.type
_entity_poly.pdbx_seq_one_letter_code
_entity_poly.pdbx_strand_id
1 'polypeptide(L)'
;MVALVSCLDFFNNVAFYVGVSSLEELLPAGQCCTFPGSLVKLDIRNGKILWQTYTLPDNGGKLRGYSGAAIWASSPSIDIFRGLVYVGTGNLYLAPADVLRCQAAQNNRTTPPSQPD
;
A
#
# COMPACT_ATOMS: atom_id res chain seq x y z
N MET A 1 -2.95 -13.25 -4.72
CA MET A 1 -3.60 -12.09 -4.10
C MET A 1 -4.27 -12.59 -2.83
N VAL A 2 -3.96 -11.99 -1.69
CA VAL A 2 -4.70 -12.21 -0.44
C VAL A 2 -5.40 -10.89 -0.14
N ALA A 3 -6.66 -10.95 0.28
CA ALA A 3 -7.45 -9.77 0.59
C ALA A 3 -7.99 -9.91 2.00
N LEU A 4 -7.71 -8.93 2.87
CA LEU A 4 -8.33 -8.88 4.19
C LEU A 4 -9.56 -7.99 4.10
N VAL A 5 -10.74 -8.59 4.32
CA VAL A 5 -12.02 -7.89 4.23
C VAL A 5 -12.46 -7.49 5.64
N SER A 6 -12.62 -6.20 5.87
CA SER A 6 -13.26 -5.68 7.07
C SER A 6 -14.65 -5.15 6.71
N CYS A 7 -15.67 -5.67 7.38
CA CYS A 7 -17.04 -5.15 7.31
C CYS A 7 -17.23 -4.20 8.48
N LEU A 8 -17.54 -2.93 8.20
CA LEU A 8 -17.82 -1.93 9.23
C LEU A 8 -19.13 -1.23 8.87
N ASP A 9 -20.10 -1.34 9.78
CA ASP A 9 -21.37 -0.64 9.66
C ASP A 9 -21.18 0.84 9.97
N PHE A 10 -21.52 1.68 8.99
CA PHE A 10 -21.52 3.12 9.14
C PHE A 10 -22.93 3.65 8.89
N PHE A 11 -23.48 4.44 9.84
CA PHE A 11 -24.82 5.03 9.79
C PHE A 11 -25.22 5.42 8.35
N ASN A 12 -26.11 4.64 7.75
CA ASN A 12 -26.72 4.79 6.42
C ASN A 12 -25.85 4.61 5.16
N ASN A 13 -24.57 4.22 5.23
CA ASN A 13 -23.78 3.92 4.03
C ASN A 13 -22.73 2.83 4.29
N VAL A 14 -23.22 1.61 4.49
CA VAL A 14 -22.39 0.43 4.75
C VAL A 14 -21.52 0.11 3.53
N ALA A 15 -20.22 -0.03 3.74
CA ALA A 15 -19.24 -0.34 2.71
C ALA A 15 -18.16 -1.27 3.28
N PHE A 16 -17.63 -2.17 2.46
CA PHE A 16 -16.47 -2.97 2.85
C PHE A 16 -15.18 -2.20 2.58
N TYR A 17 -14.26 -2.24 3.54
CA TYR A 17 -12.90 -1.77 3.34
C TYR A 17 -11.98 -2.97 3.26
N VAL A 18 -11.26 -3.08 2.14
CA VAL A 18 -10.47 -4.25 1.78
C VAL A 18 -9.03 -3.85 1.52
N GLY A 19 -8.13 -4.35 2.34
CA GLY A 19 -6.69 -4.28 2.10
C GLY A 19 -6.29 -5.34 1.07
N VAL A 20 -5.49 -4.93 0.08
CA VAL A 20 -5.00 -5.82 -0.97
C VAL A 20 -3.53 -6.15 -0.73
N SER A 21 -3.19 -7.43 -0.75
CA SER A 21 -1.83 -7.93 -0.65
C SER A 21 -1.49 -8.96 -1.72
N SER A 22 -0.19 -9.19 -1.90
CA SER A 22 0.35 -10.23 -2.78
C SER A 22 1.27 -11.17 -2.01
N LEU A 23 1.62 -12.27 -2.66
CA LEU A 23 2.65 -13.19 -2.19
C LEU A 23 3.96 -12.98 -2.95
N GLU A 24 4.11 -11.83 -3.64
CA GLU A 24 5.30 -11.54 -4.43
C GLU A 24 6.57 -11.48 -3.56
N GLU A 25 6.43 -11.13 -2.27
CA GLU A 25 7.52 -11.18 -1.28
C GLU A 25 8.21 -12.55 -1.18
N LEU A 26 7.51 -13.64 -1.49
CA LEU A 26 8.05 -15.00 -1.46
C LEU A 26 8.76 -15.39 -2.76
N LEU A 27 8.69 -14.56 -3.81
CA LEU A 27 9.30 -14.85 -5.10
C LEU A 27 10.80 -14.52 -5.10
N PRO A 28 11.62 -15.26 -5.87
CA PRO A 28 13.02 -14.89 -6.07
C PRO A 28 13.15 -13.49 -6.68
N ALA A 29 14.20 -12.75 -6.28
CA ALA A 29 14.43 -11.36 -6.70
C ALA A 29 14.48 -11.16 -8.23
N GLY A 30 14.78 -12.20 -9.02
CA GLY A 30 14.79 -12.14 -10.48
C GLY A 30 13.41 -12.24 -11.15
N GLN A 31 12.39 -12.70 -10.43
CA GLN A 31 11.00 -12.87 -10.91
C GLN A 31 10.03 -11.85 -10.30
N CYS A 32 10.53 -11.01 -9.41
CA CYS A 32 9.77 -10.04 -8.62
C CYS A 32 10.26 -8.60 -8.93
N CYS A 33 9.46 -7.55 -8.78
CA CYS A 33 8.07 -7.48 -8.32
C CYS A 33 7.34 -6.40 -9.12
N THR A 34 6.02 -6.51 -9.24
CA THR A 34 5.17 -5.53 -9.93
C THR A 34 3.98 -5.07 -9.11
N PHE A 35 3.65 -5.76 -8.01
CA PHE A 35 2.45 -5.49 -7.22
C PHE A 35 2.58 -4.22 -6.37
N PRO A 36 1.67 -3.23 -6.51
CA PRO A 36 1.47 -2.18 -5.52
C PRO A 36 0.32 -2.55 -4.56
N GLY A 37 0.53 -2.38 -3.26
CA GLY A 37 -0.54 -2.46 -2.27
C GLY A 37 -1.63 -1.41 -2.50
N SER A 38 -2.85 -1.71 -2.06
CA SER A 38 -3.96 -0.76 -2.15
C SER A 38 -5.03 -0.99 -1.10
N LEU A 39 -5.77 0.06 -0.77
CA LEU A 39 -7.01 0.01 0.01
C LEU A 39 -8.18 0.24 -0.93
N VAL A 40 -9.19 -0.63 -0.86
CA VAL A 40 -10.39 -0.58 -1.70
C VAL A 40 -11.62 -0.42 -0.82
N LYS A 41 -12.52 0.49 -1.23
CA LYS A 41 -13.87 0.61 -0.66
C LYS A 41 -14.87 0.02 -1.65
N LEU A 42 -15.65 -0.95 -1.19
CA LEU A 42 -16.66 -1.65 -1.99
C LEU A 42 -18.08 -1.32 -1.51
N ASP A 43 -19.01 -1.26 -2.45
CA ASP A 43 -20.44 -1.24 -2.18
C ASP A 43 -20.88 -2.57 -1.55
N ILE A 44 -21.61 -2.51 -0.43
CA ILE A 44 -22.04 -3.73 0.27
C ILE A 44 -23.02 -4.60 -0.52
N ARG A 45 -23.83 -4.01 -1.41
CA ARG A 45 -24.93 -4.69 -2.10
C ARG A 45 -24.44 -5.48 -3.29
N ASN A 46 -23.47 -4.96 -4.03
CA ASN A 46 -23.01 -5.54 -5.29
C ASN A 46 -21.48 -5.73 -5.40
N GLY A 47 -20.71 -5.31 -4.39
CA GLY A 47 -19.26 -5.45 -4.39
C GLY A 47 -18.53 -4.54 -5.39
N LYS A 48 -19.21 -3.54 -5.97
CA LYS A 48 -18.58 -2.59 -6.90
C LYS A 48 -17.54 -1.75 -6.16
N ILE A 49 -16.40 -1.53 -6.80
CA ILE A 49 -15.38 -0.59 -6.33
C ILE A 49 -15.95 0.83 -6.37
N LEU A 50 -16.12 1.42 -5.19
CA LEU A 50 -16.50 2.82 -5.01
C LEU A 50 -15.26 3.72 -5.03
N TRP A 51 -14.16 3.22 -4.46
CA TRP A 51 -12.90 3.95 -4.35
C TRP A 51 -11.74 2.97 -4.17
N GLN A 52 -10.57 3.35 -4.68
CA GLN A 52 -9.31 2.64 -4.48
C GLN A 52 -8.17 3.65 -4.36
N THR A 53 -7.31 3.44 -3.37
CA THR A 53 -6.06 4.20 -3.22
C THR A 53 -4.89 3.23 -3.12
N TYR A 54 -3.86 3.49 -3.94
CA TYR A 54 -2.60 2.75 -3.92
C TYR A 54 -1.67 3.29 -2.84
N THR A 55 -0.89 2.40 -2.24
CA THR A 55 0.08 2.75 -1.19
C THR A 55 1.44 3.18 -1.75
N LEU A 56 1.64 3.01 -3.06
CA LEU A 56 2.88 3.33 -3.77
C LEU A 56 2.58 4.10 -5.06
N PRO A 57 3.55 4.88 -5.56
CA PRO A 57 3.48 5.46 -6.90
C PRO A 57 3.30 4.38 -7.97
N ASP A 58 2.61 4.76 -9.06
CA ASP A 58 2.38 3.86 -10.19
C ASP A 58 3.72 3.43 -10.84
N ASN A 59 3.90 2.12 -10.98
CA ASN A 59 5.06 1.52 -11.63
C ASN A 59 4.75 1.11 -13.09
N GLY A 60 3.53 1.33 -13.58
CA GLY A 60 3.07 0.96 -14.91
C GLY A 60 3.04 -0.56 -15.15
N GLY A 61 2.95 -1.36 -14.08
CA GLY A 61 3.04 -2.82 -14.14
C GLY A 61 4.42 -3.34 -14.53
N LYS A 62 5.47 -2.51 -14.42
CA LYS A 62 6.84 -2.87 -14.82
C LYS A 62 7.63 -3.39 -13.63
N LEU A 63 8.48 -4.38 -13.90
CA LEU A 63 9.51 -4.82 -12.98
C LEU A 63 10.47 -3.67 -12.68
N ARG A 64 11.12 -3.73 -11.51
CA ARG A 64 12.11 -2.74 -11.02
C ARG A 64 11.55 -1.36 -10.66
N GLY A 65 10.22 -1.20 -10.65
CA GLY A 65 9.54 -0.05 -10.06
C GLY A 65 9.24 -0.24 -8.57
N TYR A 66 8.46 0.67 -7.99
CA TYR A 66 7.94 0.50 -6.63
C TYR A 66 7.01 -0.72 -6.55
N SER A 67 7.16 -1.53 -5.50
CA SER A 67 6.31 -2.70 -5.25
C SER A 67 6.27 -3.07 -3.78
N GLY A 68 5.23 -3.78 -3.36
CA GLY A 68 4.94 -4.12 -1.98
C GLY A 68 4.03 -3.10 -1.32
N ALA A 69 4.36 -2.69 -0.10
CA ALA A 69 3.51 -1.87 0.78
C ALA A 69 2.08 -2.41 0.88
N ALA A 70 1.97 -3.74 0.94
CA ALA A 70 0.72 -4.47 0.96
C ALA A 70 -0.09 -4.15 2.22
N ILE A 71 -1.42 -4.11 2.12
CA ILE A 71 -2.30 -3.97 3.29
C ILE A 71 -2.86 -5.36 3.60
N TRP A 72 -2.21 -6.04 4.54
CA TRP A 72 -2.53 -7.43 4.94
C TRP A 72 -2.91 -7.58 6.41
N ALA A 73 -2.70 -6.54 7.22
CA ALA A 73 -3.01 -6.53 8.65
C ALA A 73 -4.46 -6.12 8.94
N SER A 74 -4.84 -6.18 10.21
CA SER A 74 -6.20 -6.09 10.77
C SER A 74 -7.04 -4.90 10.33
N SER A 75 -8.35 -4.99 10.60
CA SER A 75 -9.39 -4.00 10.25
C SER A 75 -8.93 -2.53 10.42
N PRO A 76 -9.21 -1.67 9.43
CA PRO A 76 -8.87 -0.26 9.51
C PRO A 76 -9.58 0.41 10.68
N SER A 77 -8.91 1.37 11.31
CA SER A 77 -9.55 2.28 12.26
C SER A 77 -10.25 3.39 11.48
N ILE A 78 -11.52 3.65 11.76
CA ILE A 78 -12.32 4.64 11.03
C ILE A 78 -12.74 5.76 11.99
N ASP A 79 -12.34 7.00 11.68
CA ASP A 79 -12.85 8.21 12.32
C ASP A 79 -13.97 8.78 11.46
N ILE A 80 -15.18 8.58 11.95
CA ILE A 80 -16.40 8.92 11.25
C ILE A 80 -16.70 10.41 11.22
N PHE A 81 -16.27 11.15 12.24
CA PHE A 81 -16.56 12.58 12.36
C PHE A 81 -15.65 13.38 11.44
N ARG A 82 -14.42 12.88 11.23
CA ARG A 82 -13.45 13.48 10.31
C ARG A 82 -13.48 12.88 8.92
N GLY A 83 -14.19 11.77 8.73
CA GLY A 83 -14.25 11.05 7.45
C GLY A 83 -12.90 10.42 7.07
N LEU A 84 -12.15 9.93 8.06
CA LEU A 84 -10.80 9.40 7.87
C LEU A 84 -10.76 7.89 8.09
N VAL A 85 -9.92 7.22 7.31
CA VAL A 85 -9.65 5.77 7.41
C VAL A 85 -8.16 5.59 7.61
N TYR A 86 -7.79 4.90 8.68
CA TYR A 86 -6.40 4.65 9.05
C TYR A 86 -6.06 3.19 8.82
N VAL A 87 -4.98 2.96 8.07
CA VAL A 87 -4.47 1.63 7.73
C VAL A 87 -2.96 1.59 7.94
N GLY A 88 -2.47 0.45 8.39
CA GLY A 88 -1.05 0.13 8.36
C GLY A 88 -0.68 -0.53 7.02
N THR A 89 0.44 -0.13 6.44
CA THR A 89 1.01 -0.77 5.26
C THR A 89 2.14 -1.71 5.66
N GLY A 90 2.32 -2.79 4.90
CA GLY A 90 3.46 -3.67 5.01
C GLY A 90 4.75 -3.04 4.48
N ASN A 91 5.80 -3.86 4.42
CA ASN A 91 7.11 -3.50 3.89
C ASN A 91 7.09 -3.27 2.37
N LEU A 92 8.06 -2.48 1.91
CA LEU A 92 8.39 -2.33 0.50
C LEU A 92 9.14 -3.59 0.01
N TYR A 93 8.74 -4.15 -1.13
CA TYR A 93 9.41 -5.30 -1.73
C TYR A 93 10.58 -4.84 -2.60
N LEU A 94 10.34 -3.80 -3.41
CA LEU A 94 11.36 -3.22 -4.29
C LEU A 94 11.15 -1.72 -4.47
N ALA A 95 12.26 -1.00 -4.58
CA ALA A 95 12.30 0.43 -4.91
C ALA A 95 13.08 0.66 -6.22
N PRO A 96 12.76 1.72 -6.97
CA PRO A 96 13.55 2.15 -8.12
C PRO A 96 15.04 2.37 -7.79
N ALA A 97 15.92 2.11 -8.76
CA ALA A 97 17.38 2.12 -8.56
C ALA A 97 17.95 3.52 -8.22
N ASP A 98 17.33 4.57 -8.71
CA ASP A 98 17.59 5.97 -8.33
C ASP A 98 17.28 6.22 -6.85
N VAL A 99 16.14 5.75 -6.36
CA VAL A 99 15.75 5.86 -4.95
C VAL A 99 16.72 5.07 -4.05
N LEU A 100 17.08 3.85 -4.44
CA LEU A 100 18.07 3.05 -3.71
C LEU A 100 19.44 3.70 -3.67
N ARG A 101 19.89 4.33 -4.77
CA ARG A 101 21.15 5.09 -4.80
C ARG A 101 21.09 6.32 -3.89
N CYS A 102 19.97 7.03 -3.87
CA CYS A 102 19.76 8.15 -2.97
C CYS A 102 19.82 7.69 -1.51
N GLN A 103 19.08 6.62 -1.16
CA GLN A 103 19.10 6.05 0.19
C GLN A 103 20.50 5.63 0.62
N ALA A 104 21.26 4.95 -0.25
CA ALA A 104 22.63 4.54 0.05
C ALA A 104 23.56 5.75 0.27
N ALA A 105 23.39 6.83 -0.50
CA ALA A 105 24.13 8.07 -0.30
C ALA A 105 23.79 8.74 1.03
N GLN A 106 22.51 8.77 1.43
CA GLN A 106 22.10 9.30 2.74
C GLN A 106 22.60 8.45 3.90
N ASN A 107 22.52 7.12 3.80
CA ASN A 107 22.99 6.20 4.85
C ASN A 107 24.49 6.34 5.15
N ASN A 108 25.27 6.76 4.15
CA ASN A 108 26.72 6.98 4.29
C ASN A 108 27.09 8.41 4.70
N ARG A 109 26.13 9.32 4.92
CA ARG A 109 26.41 10.66 5.43
C ARG A 109 26.76 10.62 6.91
N THR A 110 27.84 11.30 7.27
CA THR A 110 28.25 11.54 8.65
C THR A 110 27.75 12.88 9.21
N THR A 111 27.13 13.69 8.36
CA THR A 111 26.58 15.01 8.72
C THR A 111 25.09 15.05 8.41
N PRO A 112 24.27 15.73 9.24
CA PRO A 112 22.83 15.83 9.02
C PRO A 112 22.50 16.43 7.64
N PRO A 113 21.43 15.98 6.97
CA PRO A 113 20.98 16.58 5.71
C PRO A 113 20.69 18.08 5.89
N SER A 114 21.17 18.90 4.96
CA SER A 114 20.94 20.35 4.96
C SER A 114 19.66 20.78 4.21
N GLN A 115 18.96 19.84 3.57
CA GLN A 115 17.69 20.05 2.89
C GLN A 115 16.76 18.86 3.15
N PRO A 116 15.43 19.09 3.20
CA PRO A 116 14.45 18.00 3.23
C PRO A 116 14.44 17.25 1.89
N ASP A 117 14.10 15.96 1.96
CA ASP A 117 14.04 15.01 0.85
C ASP A 117 12.95 15.34 -0.18
#